data_AF-A0A6N7L289-F1
#
_entry.id   AF-A0A6N7L289-F1
#
_cell.length_a   1.000
_cell.length_b   1.000
_cell.length_c   1.000
_cell.angle_alpha   90.00
_cell.angle_beta   90.00
_cell.angle_gamma   90.00
#
_symmetry.space_group_name_H-M   'P 1'
#
loop_
_entity.id
_entity.type
_entity.pdbx_description
1 polymer ?
#
loop_
_entity_poly.entity_id
_entity_poly.type
_entity_poly.pdbx_seq_one_letter_code
_entity_poly.pdbx_strand_id
1 'polypeptide(L)'
;MHPIRLISFGYLHLKGGPPPTADRVEDVRDRLRDPAAARDILDLDGLDPRVQRIVLNTPGARELIDNLADYAGLPAGPRRIAIGCAGGRHRASGLTEILARELRDRGHQVEVEHLHVHLPRVLKNSDR
;
A
#
# COMPACT_ATOMS: atom_id res chain seq x y z
N MET A 1 14.38 17.41 -9.74
CA MET A 1 13.27 17.19 -8.77
C MET A 1 13.70 16.08 -7.83
N HIS A 2 13.31 16.11 -6.56
CA HIS A 2 13.54 14.98 -5.66
C HIS A 2 12.48 13.91 -5.95
N PRO A 3 12.82 12.61 -5.97
CA PRO A 3 11.85 11.56 -6.18
C PRO A 3 10.86 11.48 -5.01
N ILE A 4 9.60 11.14 -5.31
CA ILE A 4 8.60 10.76 -4.32
C ILE A 4 8.87 9.29 -3.97
N ARG A 5 9.07 9.01 -2.69
CA ARG A 5 9.32 7.65 -2.19
C ARG A 5 8.04 7.07 -1.62
N LEU A 6 7.65 5.91 -2.14
CA LEU A 6 6.50 5.16 -1.67
C LEU A 6 6.96 3.91 -0.95
N ILE A 7 6.37 3.64 0.22
CA ILE A 7 6.74 2.51 1.07
C ILE A 7 5.48 1.70 1.34
N SER A 8 5.51 0.39 1.10
CA SER A 8 4.46 -0.51 1.56
C SER A 8 4.93 -1.34 2.75
N PHE A 9 4.08 -1.52 3.76
CA PHE A 9 4.42 -2.33 4.93
C PHE A 9 3.21 -3.07 5.52
N GLY A 10 3.54 -4.05 6.36
CA GLY A 10 2.59 -4.84 7.14
C GLY A 10 2.71 -4.58 8.63
N TYR A 11 1.64 -4.12 9.28
CA TYR A 11 1.59 -3.84 10.72
C TYR A 11 1.92 -5.06 11.59
N LEU A 12 1.47 -6.26 11.20
CA LEU A 12 1.71 -7.49 11.96
C LEU A 12 3.19 -7.90 12.00
N HIS A 13 4.00 -7.39 11.07
CA HIS A 13 5.44 -7.64 11.05
C HIS A 13 6.26 -6.60 11.83
N LEU A 14 5.64 -5.49 12.28
CA LEU A 14 6.33 -4.46 13.05
C LEU A 14 6.60 -4.88 14.52
N LYS A 15 5.97 -5.96 15.00
CA LYS A 15 6.15 -6.48 16.38
C LYS A 15 5.99 -5.41 17.47
N GLY A 16 5.01 -4.52 17.30
CA GLY A 16 4.75 -3.39 18.22
C GLY A 16 5.62 -2.15 17.98
N GLY A 17 6.55 -2.20 17.02
CA GLY A 17 7.30 -1.04 16.55
C GLY A 17 6.44 -0.04 15.77
N PRO A 18 6.92 1.20 15.61
CA PRO A 18 6.22 2.23 14.85
C PRO A 18 6.21 1.90 13.35
N PRO A 19 5.26 2.48 12.59
CA PRO A 19 5.32 2.49 11.13
C PRO A 19 6.64 3.09 10.59
N PRO A 20 7.00 2.82 9.32
CA PRO A 20 8.15 3.45 8.69
C PRO A 20 8.05 4.98 8.72
N THR A 21 9.18 5.65 8.91
CA THR A 21 9.25 7.11 8.88
C THR A 21 8.84 7.63 7.50
N ALA A 22 7.73 8.35 7.45
CA ALA A 22 7.19 8.96 6.26
C ALA A 22 6.49 10.29 6.61
N ASP A 23 6.39 11.19 5.64
CA ASP A 23 5.66 12.46 5.82
C ASP A 23 4.15 12.19 5.93
N ARG A 24 3.69 11.12 5.25
CA ARG A 24 2.33 10.59 5.33
C ARG A 24 2.36 9.08 5.54
N VAL A 25 1.63 8.60 6.54
CA VAL A 25 1.33 7.17 6.73
C VAL A 25 -0.16 6.94 6.55
N GLU A 26 -0.52 6.04 5.64
CA GLU A 26 -1.91 5.66 5.36
C GLU A 26 -2.17 4.23 5.85
N ASP A 27 -3.04 4.09 6.86
CA ASP A 27 -3.45 2.80 7.39
C ASP A 27 -4.75 2.33 6.74
N VAL A 28 -4.67 1.23 5.97
CA VAL A 28 -5.80 0.68 5.23
C VAL A 28 -6.35 -0.61 5.83
N ARG A 29 -5.98 -0.96 7.07
CA ARG A 29 -6.40 -2.22 7.72
C ARG A 29 -7.92 -2.38 7.78
N ASP A 30 -8.62 -1.32 8.17
CA ASP A 30 -10.06 -1.34 8.45
C ASP A 30 -10.90 -0.70 7.32
N ARG A 31 -10.26 0.09 6.44
CA ARG A 31 -10.93 0.87 5.40
C ARG A 31 -11.17 0.08 4.11
N LEU A 32 -10.31 -0.88 3.81
CA LEU A 32 -10.38 -1.66 2.58
C LEU A 32 -10.54 -3.14 2.92
N ARG A 33 -11.62 -3.73 2.38
CA ARG A 33 -11.94 -5.16 2.54
C ARG A 33 -10.74 -6.02 2.14
N ASP A 34 -10.51 -7.11 2.87
CA ASP A 34 -9.39 -7.99 2.58
C ASP A 34 -9.61 -8.76 1.26
N PRO A 35 -8.73 -8.59 0.25
CA PRO A 35 -8.77 -9.38 -0.98
C PRO A 35 -8.62 -10.88 -0.73
N ALA A 36 -8.01 -11.30 0.39
CA ALA A 36 -7.80 -12.72 0.72
C ALA A 36 -9.10 -13.53 0.90
N ALA A 37 -10.28 -12.88 0.89
CA ALA A 37 -11.55 -13.57 0.75
C ALA A 37 -11.71 -14.27 -0.63
N ALA A 38 -11.00 -13.78 -1.66
CA ALA A 38 -10.86 -14.44 -2.95
C ALA A 38 -9.79 -15.54 -2.81
N ARG A 39 -10.24 -16.80 -2.78
CA ARG A 39 -9.38 -17.98 -2.52
C ARG A 39 -8.27 -18.19 -3.55
N ASP A 40 -8.43 -17.62 -4.74
CA ASP A 40 -7.60 -17.77 -5.93
C ASP A 40 -6.36 -16.86 -5.96
N ILE A 41 -6.20 -15.95 -4.98
CA ILE A 41 -5.05 -15.03 -4.94
C ILE A 41 -4.15 -15.18 -3.71
N LEU A 42 -4.37 -16.21 -2.88
CA LEU A 42 -3.68 -16.35 -1.59
C LEU A 42 -2.16 -16.48 -1.73
N ASP A 43 -1.68 -17.04 -2.84
CA ASP A 43 -0.26 -17.22 -3.13
C ASP A 43 0.34 -16.04 -3.91
N LEU A 44 -0.50 -15.13 -4.41
CA LEU A 44 -0.09 -13.93 -5.14
C LEU A 44 0.23 -12.78 -4.18
N ASP A 45 0.84 -11.73 -4.69
CA ASP A 45 1.12 -10.51 -3.93
C ASP A 45 0.64 -9.27 -4.69
N GLY A 46 0.74 -8.11 -4.05
CA GLY A 46 0.32 -6.84 -4.63
C GLY A 46 1.11 -6.38 -5.85
N LEU A 47 2.19 -7.07 -6.25
CA LEU A 47 2.85 -6.81 -7.54
C LEU A 47 2.11 -7.48 -8.70
N ASP A 48 1.34 -8.56 -8.44
CA ASP A 48 0.53 -9.22 -9.47
C ASP A 48 -0.66 -8.32 -9.89
N PRO A 49 -0.83 -8.06 -11.20
CA PRO A 49 -1.94 -7.25 -11.71
C PRO A 49 -3.34 -7.73 -11.31
N ARG A 50 -3.53 -9.02 -11.03
CA ARG A 50 -4.81 -9.58 -10.55
C ARG A 50 -5.11 -9.10 -9.14
N VAL A 51 -4.13 -9.11 -8.25
CA VAL A 51 -4.27 -8.59 -6.88
C VAL A 51 -4.53 -7.10 -6.92
N GLN A 52 -3.79 -6.34 -7.73
CA GLN A 52 -3.99 -4.90 -7.90
C GLN A 52 -5.41 -4.58 -8.37
N ARG A 53 -5.96 -5.35 -9.32
CA ARG A 53 -7.34 -5.17 -9.81
C ARG A 53 -8.37 -5.40 -8.71
N ILE A 54 -8.18 -6.43 -7.88
CA ILE A 54 -9.08 -6.73 -6.76
C ILE A 54 -9.02 -5.63 -5.70
N VAL A 55 -7.81 -5.21 -5.35
CA VAL A 55 -7.58 -4.11 -4.40
C VAL A 55 -8.23 -2.81 -4.91
N LEU A 56 -8.01 -2.44 -6.17
CA LEU A 56 -8.55 -1.22 -6.76
C LEU A 56 -10.08 -1.24 -6.94
N ASN A 57 -10.68 -2.42 -7.07
CA ASN A 57 -12.14 -2.58 -7.13
C ASN A 57 -12.80 -2.60 -5.74
N THR A 58 -12.02 -2.46 -4.66
CA THR A 58 -12.58 -2.27 -3.32
C THR A 58 -13.14 -0.85 -3.21
N PRO A 59 -14.37 -0.66 -2.69
CA PRO A 59 -14.94 0.67 -2.52
C PRO A 59 -13.99 1.60 -1.75
N GLY A 60 -13.77 2.81 -2.25
CA GLY A 60 -12.87 3.80 -1.66
C GLY A 60 -11.40 3.69 -2.10
N ALA A 61 -10.99 2.60 -2.76
CA ALA A 61 -9.58 2.42 -3.15
C ALA A 61 -9.15 3.39 -4.25
N ARG A 62 -10.01 3.68 -5.23
CA ARG A 62 -9.71 4.62 -6.33
C ARG A 62 -9.59 6.04 -5.79
N GLU A 63 -10.57 6.46 -4.99
CA GLU A 63 -10.60 7.77 -4.36
C GLU A 63 -9.38 7.98 -3.45
N LEU A 64 -8.94 6.94 -2.74
CA LEU A 64 -7.71 7.00 -1.95
C LEU A 64 -6.47 7.27 -2.82
N ILE A 65 -6.33 6.54 -3.94
CA ILE A 65 -5.20 6.72 -4.85
C ILE A 65 -5.20 8.13 -5.44
N ASP A 66 -6.35 8.59 -5.93
CA ASP A 66 -6.48 9.91 -6.55
C ASP A 66 -6.10 11.02 -5.55
N ASN A 67 -6.62 10.94 -4.32
CA ASN A 67 -6.31 11.91 -3.27
C ASN A 67 -4.82 11.89 -2.87
N LEU A 68 -4.19 10.72 -2.79
CA LEU A 68 -2.76 10.62 -2.47
C LEU A 68 -1.90 11.16 -3.61
N ALA A 69 -2.30 10.92 -4.86
CA ALA A 69 -1.60 11.44 -6.03
C ALA A 69 -1.69 12.97 -6.11
N ASP A 70 -2.88 13.53 -5.87
CA ASP A 70 -3.10 14.98 -5.80
C ASP A 70 -2.26 15.61 -4.68
N TYR A 71 -2.27 14.99 -3.48
CA TYR A 71 -1.49 15.48 -2.35
C TYR A 71 0.02 15.49 -2.63
N ALA A 72 0.53 14.43 -3.25
CA ALA A 72 1.96 14.32 -3.61
C ALA A 72 2.38 15.31 -4.70
N GLY A 73 1.44 15.78 -5.54
CA GLY A 73 1.68 16.78 -6.56
C GLY A 73 1.77 18.22 -6.05
N LEU A 74 1.39 18.49 -4.79
CA LEU A 74 1.46 19.84 -4.23
C LEU A 74 2.91 20.34 -4.10
N PRO A 75 3.19 21.65 -4.22
CA PRO A 75 4.53 22.21 -4.04
C PRO A 75 5.16 21.89 -2.68
N ALA A 76 4.33 21.80 -1.63
CA ALA A 76 4.69 21.37 -0.27
C ALA A 76 4.15 19.97 0.06
N GLY A 77 3.95 19.14 -0.96
CA GLY A 77 3.47 17.77 -0.84
C GLY A 77 4.49 16.84 -0.15
N PRO A 78 4.05 15.66 0.28
CA PRO A 78 4.92 14.66 0.91
C PRO A 78 5.97 14.16 -0.07
N ARG A 79 7.20 13.96 0.43
CA ARG A 79 8.26 13.27 -0.32
C ARG A 79 8.30 11.79 0.01
N ARG A 80 7.72 11.38 1.15
CA ARG A 80 7.63 9.98 1.60
C ARG A 80 6.21 9.66 2.00
N ILE A 81 5.60 8.68 1.32
CA ILE A 81 4.27 8.16 1.64
C ILE A 81 4.42 6.67 1.97
N ALA A 82 3.97 6.27 3.16
CA ALA A 82 3.92 4.87 3.56
C ALA A 82 2.46 4.38 3.58
N ILE A 83 2.18 3.24 2.96
CA ILE A 83 0.87 2.58 2.98
C ILE A 83 0.99 1.28 3.77
N GLY A 84 0.17 1.15 4.81
CA GLY A 84 0.20 0.04 5.75
C GLY A 84 -1.08 -0.80 5.69
N CYS A 85 -0.94 -2.12 5.58
CA CYS A 85 -2.05 -3.05 5.82
C CYS A 85 -1.65 -4.10 6.87
N ALA A 86 -2.47 -5.13 7.11
CA ALA A 86 -2.17 -6.12 8.14
C ALA A 86 -0.84 -6.85 7.88
N GLY A 87 -0.70 -7.50 6.71
CA GLY A 87 0.49 -8.29 6.36
C GLY A 87 1.45 -7.61 5.38
N GLY A 88 1.09 -6.50 4.75
CA GLY A 88 1.92 -5.82 3.75
C GLY A 88 1.96 -6.48 2.37
N ARG A 89 1.57 -7.75 2.26
CA ARG A 89 1.66 -8.55 1.02
C ARG A 89 0.70 -8.18 -0.11
N HIS A 90 -0.54 -7.82 0.19
CA HIS A 90 -1.59 -7.63 -0.84
C HIS A 90 -2.02 -6.16 -0.98
N ARG A 91 -2.81 -5.66 0.00
CA ARG A 91 -3.42 -4.32 -0.07
C ARG A 91 -2.38 -3.21 -0.13
N ALA A 92 -1.41 -3.23 0.79
CA ALA A 92 -0.40 -2.17 0.89
C ALA A 92 0.47 -2.13 -0.37
N SER A 93 1.14 -3.23 -0.72
CA SER A 93 1.98 -3.31 -1.93
C SER A 93 1.19 -3.03 -3.20
N GLY A 94 -0.05 -3.54 -3.32
CA GLY A 94 -0.90 -3.31 -4.48
C GLY A 94 -1.29 -1.85 -4.66
N LEU A 95 -1.74 -1.18 -3.60
CA LEU A 95 -2.02 0.26 -3.65
C LEU A 95 -0.77 1.08 -3.93
N THR A 96 0.37 0.71 -3.34
CA THR A 96 1.64 1.39 -3.58
C THR A 96 2.03 1.32 -5.05
N GLU A 97 1.91 0.16 -5.71
CA GLU A 97 2.19 0.00 -7.14
C GLU A 97 1.22 0.79 -8.03
N ILE A 98 -0.06 0.85 -7.65
CA ILE A 98 -1.06 1.65 -8.36
C ILE A 98 -0.73 3.14 -8.25
N LEU A 99 -0.46 3.64 -7.04
CA LEU A 99 -0.08 5.03 -6.80
C LEU A 99 1.22 5.39 -7.52
N ALA A 100 2.19 4.47 -7.56
CA ALA A 100 3.45 4.67 -8.26
C ALA A 100 3.23 4.90 -9.76
N ARG A 101 2.34 4.13 -10.39
CA ARG A 101 1.98 4.33 -11.80
C ARG A 101 1.29 5.67 -12.01
N GLU A 102 0.28 5.99 -11.20
CA GLU A 102 -0.45 7.26 -11.30
C GLU A 102 0.49 8.47 -11.20
N LEU A 103 1.43 8.46 -10.24
CA LEU A 103 2.41 9.55 -10.09
C LEU A 103 3.40 9.63 -11.25
N ARG A 104 3.82 8.49 -11.81
CA ARG A 104 4.71 8.46 -12.99
C ARG A 104 3.99 8.98 -14.23
N ASP A 105 2.72 8.64 -14.42
CA ASP A 105 1.89 9.12 -15.52
C ASP A 105 1.68 10.65 -15.44
N ARG A 106 1.68 11.21 -14.23
CA ARG A 106 1.70 12.66 -13.95
C ARG A 106 3.08 13.31 -14.08
N GLY A 107 4.12 12.56 -14.46
CA GLY A 107 5.48 13.08 -14.70
C GLY A 107 6.38 13.16 -13.46
N HIS A 108 5.99 12.58 -12.33
CA HIS A 108 6.84 12.52 -11.13
C HIS A 108 7.87 11.39 -11.21
N GLN A 109 9.06 11.63 -10.65
CA GLN A 109 10.02 10.56 -10.36
C GLN A 109 9.58 9.83 -9.09
N VAL A 110 9.49 8.50 -9.14
CA VAL A 110 8.97 7.68 -8.04
C VAL A 110 9.89 6.51 -7.71
N GLU A 111 10.27 6.40 -6.45
CA GLU A 111 10.93 5.23 -5.86
C GLU A 111 9.93 4.41 -5.06
N VAL A 112 10.01 3.08 -5.15
CA VAL A 112 9.12 2.17 -4.42
C VAL A 112 9.94 1.21 -3.56
N GLU A 113 9.49 1.02 -2.32
CA GLU A 113 10.07 0.07 -1.37
C GLU A 113 8.96 -0.78 -0.73
N HIS A 114 9.09 -2.11 -0.78
CA HIS A 114 8.14 -3.04 -0.18
C HIS A 114 8.78 -3.80 0.97
N LEU A 115 8.56 -3.34 2.21
CA LEU A 115 9.25 -3.90 3.39
C LEU A 115 8.87 -5.36 3.67
N HIS A 116 7.59 -5.71 3.50
CA HIS A 116 7.05 -7.00 3.99
C HIS A 116 6.36 -7.83 2.91
N VAL A 117 6.46 -7.47 1.63
CA VAL A 117 5.75 -8.19 0.55
C VAL A 117 6.22 -9.64 0.38
N HIS A 118 7.51 -9.87 0.62
CA HIS A 118 8.16 -11.18 0.52
C HIS A 118 7.91 -12.08 1.75
N LEU A 119 7.30 -11.54 2.82
CA LEU A 119 7.08 -12.29 4.05
C LEU A 119 5.81 -13.14 3.98
N PRO A 120 5.78 -14.26 4.72
CA PRO A 120 4.58 -15.10 4.80
C PRO A 120 3.43 -14.37 5.47
N ARG A 121 2.20 -14.80 5.18
CA ARG A 121 1.00 -14.26 5.81
C ARG A 121 1.04 -14.50 7.31
N VAL A 122 0.94 -13.44 8.10
CA VAL A 122 0.70 -13.54 9.54
C VAL A 122 -0.80 -13.67 9.76
N LEU A 123 -1.22 -14.79 10.31
CA LEU A 123 -2.56 -14.94 10.83
C LEU A 123 -2.62 -14.17 12.15
N LYS A 124 -3.55 -13.23 12.28
CA LYS A 124 -3.93 -12.77 13.62
C LYS A 124 -4.44 -14.01 14.33
N ASN A 125 -3.82 -14.39 15.44
CA ASN A 125 -4.51 -15.26 16.39
C ASN A 125 -5.79 -14.50 16.74
N SER A 126 -6.94 -15.05 16.34
CA SER A 126 -8.21 -14.62 16.89
C SER A 126 -8.10 -14.85 18.38
N ASP A 127 -7.91 -13.77 19.14
CA ASP A 127 -8.05 -13.82 20.59
C ASP A 127 -9.39 -14.49 20.88
N ARG A 128 -9.32 -15.56 21.69
CA ARG A 128 -10.48 -16.17 22.34
C ARG A 128 -11.08 -15.18 23.32
#